data_AF-F0Y807-F1
#
_entry.id   AF-F0Y807-F1
#
_cell.length_a   1.000
_cell.length_b   1.000
_cell.length_c   1.000
_cell.angle_alpha   90.00
_cell.angle_beta   90.00
_cell.angle_gamma   90.00
#
_symmetry.space_group_name_H-M   'P 1'
#
loop_
_entity.id
_entity.type
_entity.pdbx_description
1 polymer ?
#
loop_
_entity_poly.entity_id
_entity_poly.type
_entity_poly.pdbx_seq_one_letter_code
_entity_poly.pdbx_strand_id
1 'polypeptide(L)'
;SVRLSNNHITSVEGVEGDEGSRLSTALADVCADINALRWIDVSFNQISRIGDAFAHFPHVTVLYLHANNIASLSQVKALGELKELRSLTLHGNPIEDKKHYRTFVIHTIPTLTQLDFSTITRQDRETAAAW
;
A
#
# COMPACT_ATOMS: atom_id res chain seq x y z
N SER A 1 -9.72 -4.27 11.79
CA SER A 1 -8.50 -3.55 11.39
C SER A 1 -7.30 -4.33 11.88
N VAL A 2 -6.16 -4.23 11.20
CA VAL A 2 -4.92 -4.90 11.63
C VAL A 2 -3.81 -3.87 11.72
N ARG A 3 -3.04 -3.96 12.81
CA ARG A 3 -1.88 -3.12 13.06
C ARG A 3 -0.65 -3.98 13.28
N LEU A 4 0.27 -3.92 12.32
CA LEU A 4 1.57 -4.58 12.29
C LEU A 4 2.69 -3.52 12.18
N SER A 5 2.44 -2.29 12.61
CA SER A 5 3.42 -1.21 12.64
C SER A 5 4.56 -1.49 13.62
N ASN A 6 5.77 -0.99 13.34
CA ASN A 6 6.98 -1.18 14.18
C ASN A 6 7.45 -2.64 14.29
N ASN A 7 7.35 -3.39 13.20
CA ASN A 7 7.93 -4.72 13.10
C ASN A 7 9.14 -4.74 12.16
N HIS A 8 9.71 -5.92 11.93
CA HIS A 8 10.83 -6.13 11.02
C HIS A 8 10.37 -6.76 9.69
N ILE A 9 9.19 -6.36 9.19
CA ILE A 9 8.65 -6.91 7.93
C ILE A 9 9.41 -6.29 6.76
N THR A 10 10.05 -7.12 5.93
CA THR A 10 10.90 -6.70 4.81
C THR A 10 10.23 -6.82 3.43
N SER A 11 9.19 -7.65 3.33
CA SER A 11 8.41 -7.85 2.11
C SER A 11 6.95 -8.21 2.43
N VAL A 12 6.05 -7.87 1.50
CA VAL A 12 4.64 -8.24 1.50
C VAL A 12 4.33 -9.04 0.23
N GLU A 13 4.87 -10.24 0.15
CA GLU A 13 4.65 -11.17 -0.97
C GLU A 13 3.55 -12.19 -0.65
N GLY A 14 2.83 -12.61 -1.69
CA GLY A 14 1.78 -13.63 -1.63
C GLY A 14 2.33 -15.00 -1.21
N VAL A 15 1.45 -15.86 -0.71
CA VAL A 15 1.75 -17.08 0.08
C VAL A 15 2.49 -18.20 -0.67
N GLU A 16 2.95 -17.99 -1.90
CA GLU A 16 3.60 -19.03 -2.69
C GLU A 16 5.13 -18.94 -2.62
N GLY A 17 5.69 -19.59 -1.60
CA GLY A 17 6.99 -20.27 -1.74
C GLY A 17 8.23 -19.58 -1.20
N ASP A 18 8.16 -18.41 -0.57
CA ASP A 18 9.34 -17.72 -0.06
C ASP A 18 9.36 -17.65 1.47
N GLU A 19 10.40 -18.24 2.10
CA GLU A 19 10.66 -18.21 3.54
C GLU A 19 10.92 -16.77 4.09
N GLY A 20 10.85 -15.75 3.21
CA GLY A 20 11.14 -14.34 3.50
C GLY A 20 9.94 -13.41 3.75
N SER A 21 8.68 -13.83 3.55
CA SER A 21 7.51 -12.92 3.61
C SER A 21 6.53 -13.26 4.73
N ARG A 22 6.72 -12.65 5.91
CA ARG A 22 5.88 -12.89 7.11
C ARG A 22 4.55 -12.13 7.12
N LEU A 23 4.16 -11.41 6.05
CA LEU A 23 2.88 -10.67 6.08
C LEU A 23 1.68 -11.61 5.97
N SER A 24 1.70 -12.58 5.05
CA SER A 24 0.58 -13.52 4.88
C SER A 24 0.39 -14.40 6.12
N THR A 25 1.47 -14.94 6.69
CA THR A 25 1.42 -15.71 7.95
C THR A 25 1.00 -14.84 9.13
N ALA A 26 1.57 -13.64 9.29
CA ALA A 26 1.17 -12.75 10.38
C ALA A 26 -0.30 -12.29 10.25
N LEU A 27 -0.82 -12.14 9.03
CA LEU A 27 -2.22 -11.80 8.80
C LEU A 27 -3.16 -12.99 8.94
N ALA A 28 -2.73 -14.20 8.57
CA ALA A 28 -3.48 -15.43 8.78
C ALA A 28 -3.64 -15.74 10.29
N ASP A 29 -2.59 -15.50 11.08
CA ASP A 29 -2.64 -15.70 12.53
C ASP A 29 -3.46 -14.62 13.26
N VAL A 30 -3.51 -13.39 12.71
CA VAL A 30 -4.17 -12.23 13.35
C VAL A 30 -5.60 -12.02 12.87
N CYS A 31 -5.98 -12.51 11.68
CA CYS A 31 -7.28 -12.23 11.09
C CYS A 31 -8.07 -13.50 10.75
N ALA A 32 -9.14 -13.73 11.51
CA ALA A 32 -10.09 -14.83 11.27
C ALA A 32 -10.95 -14.63 10.00
N ASP A 33 -11.08 -13.40 9.50
CA ASP A 33 -11.81 -13.08 8.26
C ASP A 33 -11.13 -11.95 7.49
N ILE A 34 -10.38 -12.32 6.47
CA ILE A 34 -9.72 -11.41 5.54
C ILE A 34 -10.71 -10.49 4.80
N ASN A 35 -11.97 -10.91 4.63
CA ASN A 35 -13.00 -10.14 3.93
C ASN A 35 -13.55 -8.99 4.80
N ALA A 36 -13.37 -9.08 6.12
CA ALA A 36 -13.78 -8.03 7.06
C ALA A 36 -12.71 -6.92 7.20
N LEU A 37 -11.51 -7.10 6.64
CA LEU A 37 -10.44 -6.10 6.76
C LEU A 37 -10.72 -4.87 5.92
N ARG A 38 -10.74 -3.72 6.59
CA ARG A 38 -10.88 -2.38 6.00
C ARG A 38 -9.65 -1.50 6.19
N TRP A 39 -8.90 -1.72 7.27
CA TRP A 39 -7.76 -0.90 7.64
C TRP A 39 -6.57 -1.78 8.00
N ILE A 40 -5.45 -1.54 7.33
CA ILE A 40 -4.17 -2.21 7.53
C ILE A 40 -3.09 -1.15 7.79
N ASP A 41 -2.39 -1.30 8.91
CA ASP A 41 -1.24 -0.49 9.26
C ASP A 41 0.03 -1.35 9.32
N VAL A 42 0.93 -1.14 8.36
CA VAL A 42 2.25 -1.77 8.26
C VAL A 42 3.35 -0.71 8.20
N SER A 43 3.10 0.47 8.77
CA SER A 43 4.06 1.56 8.87
C SER A 43 5.26 1.21 9.74
N PHE A 44 6.37 1.95 9.60
CA PHE A 44 7.58 1.73 10.41
C PHE A 44 8.10 0.29 10.33
N ASN A 45 8.14 -0.26 9.12
CA ASN A 45 8.72 -1.55 8.82
C ASN A 45 9.88 -1.36 7.83
N GLN A 46 10.36 -2.43 7.21
CA GLN A 46 11.45 -2.41 6.23
C GLN A 46 10.97 -2.89 4.85
N ILE A 47 9.67 -2.70 4.56
CA ILE A 47 9.04 -3.20 3.34
C ILE A 47 9.69 -2.53 2.14
N SER A 48 10.32 -3.32 1.29
CA SER A 48 10.95 -2.84 0.05
C SER A 48 10.17 -3.21 -1.20
N ARG A 49 9.30 -4.23 -1.09
CA ARG A 49 8.48 -4.76 -2.18
C ARG A 49 7.03 -4.89 -1.75
N ILE A 50 6.15 -4.32 -2.55
CA ILE A 50 4.70 -4.48 -2.48
C ILE A 50 4.34 -5.54 -3.53
N GLY A 51 4.28 -6.81 -3.12
CA GLY A 51 3.82 -7.88 -3.98
C GLY A 51 2.29 -7.99 -3.99
N ASP A 52 1.79 -9.12 -4.47
CA ASP A 52 0.35 -9.38 -4.62
C ASP A 52 -0.34 -9.74 -3.30
N ALA A 53 0.36 -9.62 -2.16
CA ALA A 53 -0.20 -9.91 -0.85
C ALA A 53 -1.46 -9.08 -0.58
N PHE A 54 -1.49 -7.83 -1.04
CA PHE A 54 -2.67 -6.98 -0.82
C PHE A 54 -3.87 -7.35 -1.68
N ALA A 55 -3.68 -8.05 -2.81
CA ALA A 55 -4.78 -8.50 -3.67
C ALA A 55 -5.78 -9.41 -2.93
N HIS A 56 -5.33 -10.07 -1.86
CA HIS A 56 -6.14 -10.94 -1.00
C HIS A 56 -7.08 -10.17 -0.05
N PHE A 57 -7.00 -8.84 0.01
CA PHE A 57 -7.82 -8.00 0.87
C PHE A 57 -8.66 -7.00 0.04
N PRO A 58 -9.66 -7.49 -0.71
CA PRO A 58 -10.37 -6.70 -1.72
C PRO A 58 -11.12 -5.48 -1.15
N HIS A 59 -11.45 -5.53 0.14
CA HIS A 59 -12.23 -4.49 0.81
C HIS A 59 -11.40 -3.49 1.61
N VAL A 60 -10.07 -3.50 1.50
CA VAL A 60 -9.23 -2.53 2.23
C VAL A 60 -9.49 -1.12 1.72
N THR A 61 -9.83 -0.22 2.64
CA THR A 61 -10.09 1.20 2.38
C THR A 61 -8.95 2.11 2.86
N VAL A 62 -8.19 1.68 3.87
CA VAL A 62 -7.08 2.45 4.44
C VAL A 62 -5.83 1.57 4.56
N LEU A 63 -4.72 2.02 3.97
CA LEU A 63 -3.43 1.33 4.01
C LEU A 63 -2.31 2.27 4.42
N TYR A 64 -1.65 1.98 5.54
CA TYR A 64 -0.48 2.73 5.99
C TYR A 64 0.82 1.98 5.70
N LEU A 65 1.61 2.53 4.78
CA LEU A 65 2.93 2.03 4.34
C LEU A 65 4.05 3.05 4.58
N HIS A 66 3.81 4.12 5.35
CA HIS A 66 4.83 5.14 5.61
C HIS A 66 5.99 4.61 6.43
N ALA A 67 7.15 5.28 6.34
CA ALA A 67 8.39 4.86 7.01
C ALA A 67 8.74 3.39 6.70
N ASN A 68 8.84 3.07 5.42
CA ASN A 68 9.30 1.77 4.90
C ASN A 68 10.44 2.01 3.88
N ASN A 69 10.83 0.98 3.11
CA ASN A 69 11.93 1.06 2.14
C ASN A 69 11.47 0.90 0.68
N ILE A 70 10.25 1.35 0.36
CA ILE A 70 9.68 1.24 -0.99
C ILE A 70 10.36 2.28 -1.89
N ALA A 71 11.08 1.82 -2.92
CA ALA A 71 11.90 2.70 -3.75
C ALA A 71 11.42 2.87 -5.19
N SER A 72 10.48 2.04 -5.68
CA SER A 72 10.08 2.02 -7.08
C SER A 72 8.59 2.28 -7.27
N LEU A 73 8.26 3.14 -8.24
CA LEU A 73 6.88 3.40 -8.68
C LEU A 73 6.17 2.12 -9.16
N SER A 74 6.92 1.16 -9.72
CA SER A 74 6.34 -0.13 -10.15
C SER A 74 5.67 -0.90 -9.01
N GLN A 75 6.11 -0.72 -7.77
CA GLN A 75 5.53 -1.38 -6.60
C GLN A 75 4.10 -0.91 -6.30
N VAL A 76 3.76 0.32 -6.71
CA VAL A 76 2.41 0.87 -6.52
C VAL A 76 1.40 0.21 -7.46
N LYS A 77 1.84 -0.42 -8.56
CA LYS A 77 0.93 -1.08 -9.51
C LYS A 77 0.12 -2.20 -8.86
N ALA A 78 0.74 -2.96 -7.96
CA ALA A 78 0.05 -4.01 -7.19
C ALA A 78 -1.11 -3.44 -6.34
N LEU A 79 -0.99 -2.19 -5.87
CA LEU A 79 -2.06 -1.52 -5.11
C LEU A 79 -3.24 -1.07 -5.99
N GLY A 80 -3.07 -1.00 -7.32
CA GLY A 80 -4.14 -0.63 -8.26
C GLY A 80 -5.27 -1.68 -8.36
N GLU A 81 -5.04 -2.88 -7.84
CA GLU A 81 -6.05 -3.93 -7.76
C GLU A 81 -7.07 -3.67 -6.64
N LEU A 82 -6.71 -2.88 -5.63
CA LEU A 82 -7.55 -2.54 -4.48
C LEU A 82 -8.66 -1.54 -4.85
N LYS A 83 -9.82 -2.05 -5.28
CA LYS A 83 -10.95 -1.23 -5.76
C LYS A 83 -11.61 -0.40 -4.66
N GLU A 84 -11.45 -0.78 -3.39
CA GLU A 84 -12.00 -0.05 -2.26
C GLU A 84 -11.00 0.90 -1.60
N LEU A 85 -9.72 0.93 -2.02
CA LEU A 85 -8.72 1.77 -1.37
C LEU A 85 -9.08 3.27 -1.51
N ARG A 86 -9.07 3.99 -0.39
CA ARG A 86 -9.39 5.42 -0.29
C ARG A 86 -8.26 6.23 0.33
N SER A 87 -7.54 5.69 1.31
CA SER A 87 -6.44 6.38 1.98
C SER A 87 -5.16 5.55 1.95
N LEU A 88 -4.08 6.17 1.50
CA LEU A 88 -2.76 5.56 1.38
C LEU A 88 -1.69 6.51 1.93
N THR A 89 -0.75 5.98 2.70
CA THR A 89 0.44 6.72 3.11
C THR A 89 1.69 5.97 2.68
N LEU A 90 2.60 6.66 2.02
CA LEU A 90 3.88 6.19 1.52
C LEU A 90 5.01 7.18 1.84
N HIS A 91 4.75 8.32 2.47
CA HIS A 91 5.78 9.26 2.94
C HIS A 91 6.85 8.56 3.81
N GLY A 92 8.06 9.11 3.80
CA GLY A 92 9.20 8.48 4.47
C GLY A 92 9.65 7.17 3.81
N ASN A 93 9.30 6.95 2.54
CA ASN A 93 9.87 5.92 1.70
C ASN A 93 10.68 6.57 0.56
N PRO A 94 11.74 5.91 0.03
CA PRO A 94 12.52 6.45 -1.09
C PRO A 94 11.73 6.71 -2.39
N ILE A 95 10.52 6.17 -2.52
CA ILE A 95 9.60 6.44 -3.62
C ILE A 95 9.12 7.91 -3.64
N GLU A 96 9.09 8.57 -2.48
CA GLU A 96 8.63 9.96 -2.33
C GLU A 96 9.51 10.94 -3.14
N ASP A 97 10.81 10.66 -3.23
CA ASP A 97 11.78 11.47 -3.98
C ASP A 97 11.69 11.26 -5.51
N LYS A 98 10.85 10.33 -5.98
CA LYS A 98 10.72 10.07 -7.42
C LYS A 98 9.94 11.19 -8.09
N LYS A 99 10.46 11.64 -9.24
CA LYS A 99 9.73 12.57 -10.11
C LYS A 99 8.34 11.99 -10.40
N HIS A 100 7.33 12.85 -10.26
CA HIS A 100 5.93 12.52 -10.51
C HIS A 100 5.34 11.43 -9.61
N TYR A 101 5.95 11.15 -8.46
CA TYR A 101 5.45 10.19 -7.47
C TYR A 101 3.95 10.33 -7.21
N ARG A 102 3.50 11.53 -6.81
CA ARG A 102 2.09 11.83 -6.53
C ARG A 102 1.20 11.54 -7.74
N THR A 103 1.57 12.06 -8.91
CA THR A 103 0.80 11.90 -10.15
C THR A 103 0.66 10.43 -10.54
N PHE A 104 1.75 9.67 -10.47
CA PHE A 104 1.77 8.25 -10.79
C PHE A 104 0.88 7.42 -9.85
N VAL A 105 0.95 7.69 -8.54
CA VAL A 105 0.12 6.99 -7.54
C VAL A 105 -1.36 7.27 -7.78
N ILE A 106 -1.72 8.54 -8.02
CA ILE A 106 -3.11 8.95 -8.26
C ILE A 106 -3.68 8.36 -9.55
N HIS A 107 -2.85 8.28 -10.60
CA HIS A 107 -3.20 7.61 -11.85
C HIS A 107 -3.41 6.12 -11.66
N THR A 108 -2.49 5.46 -10.95
CA THR A 108 -2.50 4.00 -10.73
C THR A 108 -3.67 3.56 -9.83
N ILE A 109 -4.05 4.40 -8.86
CA ILE A 109 -5.10 4.11 -7.88
C ILE A 109 -6.19 5.18 -8.00
N PRO A 110 -7.06 5.07 -9.03
CA PRO A 110 -8.08 6.10 -9.30
C PRO A 110 -9.14 6.22 -8.18
N THR A 111 -9.22 5.25 -7.29
CA THR A 111 -10.15 5.22 -6.15
C THR A 111 -9.68 6.06 -4.95
N LEU A 112 -8.42 6.47 -4.93
CA LEU A 112 -7.78 7.12 -3.79
C LEU A 112 -8.31 8.55 -3.53
N THR A 113 -8.72 8.87 -2.31
CA THR A 113 -9.17 10.22 -1.91
C THR A 113 -8.13 10.96 -1.07
N GLN A 114 -7.22 10.23 -0.42
CA GLN A 114 -6.13 10.77 0.38
C GLN A 114 -4.82 10.05 0.09
N LEU A 115 -3.76 10.83 -0.09
CA LEU A 115 -2.38 10.36 -0.23
C LEU A 115 -1.48 11.16 0.72
N ASP A 116 -0.70 10.48 1.57
CA ASP A 116 0.27 11.11 2.48
C ASP A 116 -0.37 12.20 3.36
N PHE A 117 -1.54 11.89 3.90
CA PHE A 117 -2.37 12.80 4.71
C PHE A 117 -2.86 14.06 3.97
N SER A 118 -2.60 14.17 2.67
CA SER A 118 -3.14 15.22 1.81
C SER A 118 -4.35 14.72 1.03
N THR A 119 -5.39 15.55 0.94
CA THR A 119 -6.55 15.25 0.10
C THR A 119 -6.17 15.35 -1.38
N ILE A 120 -6.66 14.40 -2.18
CA ILE A 120 -6.51 14.43 -3.63
C ILE A 120 -7.57 15.37 -4.22
N THR A 121 -7.11 16.43 -4.86
CA THR A 121 -7.97 17.45 -5.46
C THR A 121 -8.36 17.07 -6.89
N ARG A 122 -9.35 17.77 -7.45
CA ARG A 122 -9.69 17.64 -8.87
C ARG A 122 -8.50 17.97 -9.79
N GLN A 123 -7.70 18.98 -9.45
CA GLN A 123 -6.52 19.36 -10.23
C GLN A 123 -5.46 18.25 -10.24
N ASP A 124 -5.27 17.57 -9.10
CA ASP A 124 -4.38 16.41 -9.05
C ASP A 124 -4.87 15.31 -10.00
N ARG A 125 -6.19 15.06 -10.07
CA ARG A 125 -6.80 14.08 -10.97
C ARG A 125 -6.60 14.43 -12.44
N GLU A 126 -6.79 15.69 -12.80
CA GLU A 126 -6.60 16.17 -14.17
C GLU A 126 -5.13 16.04 -14.60
N THR A 127 -4.20 16.36 -13.69
CA THR A 127 -2.76 16.18 -13.93
C THR A 127 -2.39 14.70 -14.08
N ALA A 128 -2.99 13.82 -13.26
CA ALA A 128 -2.77 12.37 -13.33
C ALA A 128 -3.43 11.70 -14.53
N ALA A 129 -4.51 12.27 -15.07
CA ALA A 129 -5.16 11.75 -16.28
C ALA A 129 -4.32 11.97 -17.56
N ALA A 130 -3.37 12.91 -17.52
CA ALA A 130 -2.45 13.20 -18.64
C ALA A 130 -1.17 12.34 -18.61
N TRP A 131 -1.10 11.35 -17.72
CA TRP A 131 0.02 10.43 -17.54
C TRP A 131 -0.01 9.25 -18.52
#